data_AF-A0A3S4HMZ0-F1
#
_entry.id   AF-A0A3S4HMZ0-F1
#
_cell.length_a   1.000
_cell.length_b   1.000
_cell.length_c   1.000
_cell.angle_alpha   90.00
_cell.angle_beta   90.00
_cell.angle_gamma   90.00
#
_symmetry.space_group_name_H-M   'P 1'
#
loop_
_entity.id
_entity.type
_entity.pdbx_description
1 polymer ?
#
loop_
_entity_poly.entity_id
_entity_poly.type
_entity_poly.pdbx_seq_one_letter_code
_entity_poly.pdbx_strand_id
1 'polypeptide(L)'
;MSLRVRQIDRREWLLAQTATECQRHGQEATLEYPTRQGMWVRLSDAEKRWSAWIQPGDWLEHVSPALAGAAVSAGAEHLVVPWLAATERPFELPVPHLSCRRLCVENPVPGSALPEGKLLHIMSDRGGLWFEYLPELPAVGGGRPKMLHWPLRFVIGSSDTQRSLLGRIGIGDVLLIRTSRAEVYCYAKKLGHFNRVEGGIIVETLDIQHIEEENNTTETAETLPGLNQLPVKLEFVLYRKNVTLAELETMGQQQLLSLPTNAELNVEIMANGVLLGNGELVQMNDTLGVEIHEWLSESGNGNDISLIALLAFSTLLPFIIASGTCFVKFSIVFVMVRNALGLQQIPSNMTLNGVALLLSMFVMWPIMHDAYVYFEDEDVTFNDISSLSKHVDEGLDGYRDYLIKYSDRELVQFLKTRN
;
A
#
# COMPACT_ATOMS: atom_id res chain seq x y z
N MET A 1 11.91 21.88 1.40
CA MET A 1 10.61 22.05 2.06
C MET A 1 10.73 21.38 3.44
N SER A 2 10.89 22.13 4.52
CA SER A 2 11.10 21.54 5.86
C SER A 2 9.76 21.09 6.44
N LEU A 3 9.64 19.81 6.76
CA LEU A 3 8.46 19.24 7.38
C LEU A 3 8.32 19.83 8.80
N ARG A 4 7.16 20.43 9.10
CA ARG A 4 6.82 20.87 10.46
C ARG A 4 6.44 19.65 11.28
N VAL A 5 7.38 19.14 12.07
CA VAL A 5 7.14 18.02 12.99
C VAL A 5 6.60 18.55 14.32
N ARG A 6 5.49 17.99 14.79
CA ARG A 6 4.97 18.25 16.13
C ARG A 6 5.88 17.60 17.16
N GLN A 7 6.51 18.40 18.02
CA GLN A 7 7.23 17.90 19.19
C GLN A 7 6.21 17.42 20.23
N ILE A 8 6.31 16.17 20.64
CA ILE A 8 5.47 15.58 21.68
C ILE A 8 6.35 15.40 22.92
N ASP A 9 6.00 16.06 24.02
CA ASP A 9 6.65 15.81 25.30
C ASP A 9 6.24 14.42 25.79
N ARG A 10 7.24 13.55 26.00
CA ARG A 10 7.03 12.15 26.42
C ARG A 10 6.29 12.06 27.76
N ARG A 11 6.55 12.99 28.69
CA ARG A 11 5.90 13.02 30.01
C ARG A 11 4.43 13.38 29.87
N GLU A 12 4.11 14.46 29.16
CA GLU A 12 2.71 14.85 28.93
C GLU A 12 1.92 13.78 28.17
N TRP A 13 2.57 13.12 27.20
CA TRP A 13 1.97 12.02 26.46
C TRP A 13 1.63 10.84 27.38
N LEU A 14 2.53 10.43 28.27
CA LEU A 14 2.28 9.35 29.23
C LEU A 14 1.13 9.71 30.18
N LEU A 15 1.14 10.92 30.76
CA LEU A 15 0.05 11.39 31.62
C LEU A 15 -1.31 11.34 30.89
N ALA A 16 -1.36 11.79 29.63
CA ALA A 16 -2.58 11.79 28.84
C ALA A 16 -3.06 10.38 28.45
N GLN A 17 -2.15 9.46 28.13
CA GLN A 17 -2.49 8.06 27.82
C GLN A 17 -3.04 7.35 29.06
N THR A 18 -2.40 7.51 30.22
CA THR A 18 -2.89 6.90 31.46
C THR A 18 -4.23 7.50 31.90
N ALA A 19 -4.46 8.81 31.70
CA ALA A 19 -5.78 9.41 31.90
C ALA A 19 -6.87 8.71 31.07
N THR A 20 -6.56 8.48 29.79
CA THR A 20 -7.49 7.81 28.86
C THR A 20 -7.76 6.36 29.29
N GLU A 21 -6.74 5.65 29.77
CA GLU A 21 -6.89 4.29 30.28
C GLU A 21 -7.75 4.27 31.56
N CYS A 22 -7.50 5.16 32.51
CA CYS A 22 -8.32 5.28 33.73
C CYS A 22 -9.79 5.60 33.41
N GLN A 23 -10.04 6.48 32.44
CA GLN A 23 -11.40 6.80 31.97
C GLN A 23 -12.11 5.57 31.35
N ARG A 24 -11.39 4.71 30.64
CA ARG A 24 -11.95 3.44 30.11
C ARG A 24 -12.38 2.48 31.20
N HIS A 25 -11.68 2.48 32.34
CA HIS A 25 -12.05 1.71 33.54
C HIS A 25 -13.09 2.42 34.41
N GLY A 26 -13.67 3.54 33.94
CA GLY A 26 -14.79 4.23 34.60
C GLY A 26 -14.39 5.17 35.74
N GLN A 27 -13.12 5.55 35.87
CA GLN A 27 -12.67 6.54 36.84
C GLN A 27 -12.51 7.94 36.26
N GLU A 28 -12.78 8.96 37.08
CA GLU A 28 -12.50 10.35 36.76
C GLU A 28 -10.98 10.60 36.81
N ALA A 29 -10.39 10.73 35.62
CA ALA A 29 -8.98 11.05 35.44
C ALA A 29 -8.83 12.21 34.44
N THR A 30 -8.24 13.33 34.85
CA THR A 30 -8.09 14.54 34.03
C THR A 30 -6.69 15.13 34.16
N LEU A 31 -6.30 15.91 33.16
CA LEU A 31 -4.95 16.49 33.07
C LEU A 31 -5.05 17.99 33.35
N GLU A 32 -4.72 18.39 34.57
CA GLU A 32 -5.06 19.70 35.14
C GLU A 32 -3.87 20.34 35.87
N TYR A 33 -3.97 21.64 36.17
CA TYR A 33 -3.00 22.32 37.01
C TYR A 33 -3.43 22.22 38.48
N PRO A 34 -2.59 21.68 39.38
CA PRO A 34 -2.94 21.57 40.79
C PRO A 34 -3.05 22.96 41.44
N THR A 35 -3.90 23.08 42.47
CA THR A 35 -3.99 24.31 43.26
C THR A 35 -2.73 24.50 44.09
N ARG A 36 -2.17 25.71 44.10
CA ARG A 36 -0.93 25.99 44.87
C ARG A 36 -1.19 26.43 46.32
N GLN A 37 -2.41 26.25 46.81
CA GLN A 37 -2.80 26.60 48.17
C GLN A 37 -2.54 25.43 49.13
N GLY A 38 -2.27 25.74 50.40
CA GLY A 38 -2.09 24.75 51.46
C GLY A 38 -0.77 23.97 51.40
N MET A 39 -0.71 22.93 52.24
CA MET A 39 0.40 22.00 52.34
C MET A 39 0.14 20.76 51.49
N TRP A 40 1.18 20.32 50.79
CA TRP A 40 1.16 19.18 49.90
C TRP A 40 2.17 18.14 50.35
N VAL A 41 1.82 16.88 50.18
CA VAL A 41 2.69 15.76 50.52
C VAL A 41 2.99 14.97 49.26
N ARG A 42 4.27 14.71 49.03
CA ARG A 42 4.71 13.84 47.95
C ARG A 42 4.61 12.39 48.37
N LEU A 43 3.96 11.61 47.52
CA LEU A 43 3.80 10.18 47.64
C LEU A 43 4.56 9.49 46.53
N SER A 44 5.21 8.39 46.85
CA SER A 44 5.80 7.51 45.85
C SER A 44 5.61 6.06 46.23
N ASP A 45 5.63 5.17 45.24
CA ASP A 45 5.75 3.74 45.47
C ASP A 45 7.08 3.43 46.19
N ALA A 46 7.16 2.33 46.93
CA ALA A 46 8.39 1.87 47.58
C ALA A 46 9.54 1.67 46.57
N GLU A 47 9.21 1.28 45.35
CA GLU A 47 10.15 1.13 44.23
C GLU A 47 10.37 2.44 43.43
N LYS A 48 9.75 3.55 43.84
CA LYS A 48 9.78 4.86 43.15
C LYS A 48 9.35 4.80 41.67
N ARG A 49 8.50 3.84 41.31
CA ARG A 49 7.98 3.65 39.94
C ARG A 49 7.06 4.78 39.48
N TRP A 50 6.37 5.41 40.42
CA TRP A 50 5.55 6.61 40.20
C TRP A 50 5.67 7.55 41.38
N SER A 51 5.33 8.82 41.15
CA SER A 51 5.17 9.80 42.22
C SER A 51 3.91 10.63 42.02
N ALA A 52 3.18 10.88 43.10
CA ALA A 52 1.99 11.71 43.12
C ALA A 52 2.02 12.70 44.27
N TRP A 53 1.11 13.67 44.23
CA TRP A 53 0.91 14.68 45.25
C TRP A 53 -0.49 14.56 45.82
N ILE A 54 -0.63 14.77 47.12
CA ILE A 54 -1.92 14.81 47.81
C ILE A 54 -1.94 15.94 48.82
N GLN A 55 -3.13 16.49 49.09
CA GLN A 55 -3.36 17.37 50.22
C GLN A 55 -3.78 16.53 51.43
N PRO A 56 -3.06 16.61 52.57
CA PRO A 56 -3.40 15.85 53.78
C PRO A 56 -4.83 16.13 54.28
N GLY A 57 -5.32 17.37 54.13
CA GLY A 57 -6.67 17.76 54.51
C GLY A 57 -7.74 17.06 53.69
N ASP A 58 -7.58 17.03 52.36
CA ASP A 58 -8.52 16.40 51.43
C ASP A 58 -8.59 14.87 51.64
N TRP A 59 -7.42 14.25 51.86
CA TRP A 59 -7.37 12.83 52.23
C TRP A 59 -8.09 12.55 53.56
N LEU A 60 -7.87 13.39 54.58
CA LEU A 60 -8.48 13.22 55.89
C LEU A 60 -10.00 13.42 55.85
N GLU A 61 -10.48 14.35 55.03
CA GLU A 61 -11.91 14.58 54.78
C GLU A 61 -12.59 13.33 54.23
N HIS A 62 -11.95 12.62 53.30
CA HIS A 62 -12.48 11.39 52.70
C HIS A 62 -12.37 10.17 53.63
N VAL A 63 -11.26 10.03 54.38
CA VAL A 63 -11.05 8.87 55.25
C VAL A 63 -11.80 8.99 56.59
N SER A 64 -11.92 10.20 57.15
CA SER A 64 -12.64 10.45 58.39
C SER A 64 -13.11 11.92 58.50
N PRO A 65 -14.33 12.25 58.02
CA PRO A 65 -14.89 13.61 58.09
C PRO A 65 -14.94 14.18 59.51
N ALA A 66 -15.17 13.31 60.51
CA ALA A 66 -15.23 13.69 61.92
C ALA A 66 -13.87 14.17 62.47
N LEU A 67 -12.77 13.61 61.97
CA LEU A 67 -11.41 14.00 62.36
C LEU A 67 -10.88 15.16 61.52
N ALA A 68 -11.36 15.33 60.28
CA ALA A 68 -10.98 16.43 59.40
C ALA A 68 -11.26 17.80 60.04
N GLY A 69 -12.47 17.99 60.57
CA GLY A 69 -12.85 19.24 61.24
C GLY A 69 -12.00 19.54 62.49
N ALA A 70 -11.60 18.51 63.24
CA ALA A 70 -10.76 18.65 64.42
C ALA A 70 -9.29 18.93 64.07
N ALA A 71 -8.75 18.27 63.05
CA ALA A 71 -7.34 18.39 62.64
C ALA A 71 -7.00 19.78 62.09
N VAL A 72 -7.92 20.39 61.33
CA VAL A 72 -7.78 21.77 60.83
C VAL A 72 -7.72 22.78 61.99
N SER A 73 -8.53 22.58 63.02
CA SER A 73 -8.55 23.47 64.20
C SER A 73 -7.33 23.31 65.12
N ALA A 74 -6.67 22.15 65.09
CA ALA A 74 -5.57 21.78 65.99
C ALA A 74 -4.18 21.84 65.35
N GLY A 75 -4.06 22.17 64.05
CA GLY A 75 -2.78 22.16 63.33
C GLY A 75 -2.14 20.76 63.23
N ALA A 76 -2.96 19.70 63.24
CA ALA A 76 -2.54 18.31 63.33
C ALA A 76 -2.16 17.68 61.97
N GLU A 77 -2.01 18.49 60.91
CA GLU A 77 -1.65 18.02 59.56
C GLU A 77 -0.34 17.20 59.55
N HIS A 78 0.58 17.51 60.47
CA HIS A 78 1.84 16.79 60.66
C HIS A 78 1.66 15.34 61.16
N LEU A 79 0.52 15.00 61.79
CA LEU A 79 0.18 13.64 62.24
C LEU A 79 -0.43 12.79 61.12
N VAL A 80 -0.87 13.40 60.02
CA VAL A 80 -1.44 12.70 58.87
C VAL A 80 -0.36 11.92 58.11
N VAL A 81 0.87 12.45 58.06
CA VAL A 81 1.99 11.84 57.33
C VAL A 81 2.38 10.45 57.87
N PRO A 82 2.63 10.28 59.19
CA PRO A 82 2.89 8.94 59.74
C PRO A 82 1.71 7.97 59.58
N TRP A 83 0.48 8.47 59.64
CA TRP A 83 -0.71 7.63 59.49
C TRP A 83 -0.89 7.13 58.05
N LEU A 84 -0.70 8.00 57.06
CA LEU A 84 -0.71 7.64 55.64
C LEU A 84 0.40 6.64 55.32
N ALA A 85 1.60 6.83 55.88
CA ALA A 85 2.74 5.93 55.70
C ALA A 85 2.51 4.53 56.34
N ALA A 86 1.74 4.46 57.43
CA ALA A 86 1.43 3.22 58.13
C ALA A 86 0.24 2.44 57.54
N THR A 87 -0.49 3.02 56.60
CA THR A 87 -1.69 2.41 56.00
C THR A 87 -1.28 1.39 54.92
N GLU A 88 -1.67 0.13 55.09
CA GLU A 88 -1.53 -0.88 54.03
C GLU A 88 -2.57 -0.65 52.93
N ARG A 89 -2.12 -0.51 51.67
CA ARG A 89 -2.95 -0.14 50.50
C ARG A 89 -3.78 1.14 50.74
N PRO A 90 -3.14 2.31 50.75
CA PRO A 90 -3.82 3.57 51.04
C PRO A 90 -4.77 4.05 49.94
N PHE A 91 -4.66 3.52 48.71
CA PHE A 91 -5.52 3.89 47.58
C PHE A 91 -5.81 2.66 46.70
N GLU A 92 -7.05 2.51 46.21
CA GLU A 92 -7.41 1.52 45.20
C GLU A 92 -7.46 2.18 43.81
N LEU A 93 -6.38 1.98 43.03
CA LEU A 93 -6.26 2.49 41.66
C LEU A 93 -6.67 1.40 40.64
N PRO A 94 -7.41 1.75 39.57
CA PRO A 94 -7.99 0.80 38.62
C PRO A 94 -6.95 0.22 37.67
N VAL A 95 -5.83 0.91 37.49
CA VAL A 95 -4.74 0.49 36.62
C VAL A 95 -3.69 -0.30 37.40
N PRO A 96 -3.43 -1.57 37.05
CA PRO A 96 -2.61 -2.47 37.85
C PRO A 96 -1.13 -2.04 37.95
N HIS A 97 -0.65 -1.24 36.98
CA HIS A 97 0.71 -0.73 36.97
C HIS A 97 0.93 0.45 37.94
N LEU A 98 -0.14 1.07 38.47
CA LEU A 98 -0.05 2.09 39.52
C LEU A 98 -0.34 1.53 40.92
N SER A 99 -0.81 0.27 41.02
CA SER A 99 -1.11 -0.35 42.31
C SER A 99 0.15 -0.45 43.18
N CYS A 100 0.02 -0.02 44.43
CA CYS A 100 1.10 0.00 45.41
C CYS A 100 0.61 -0.56 46.75
N ARG A 101 1.45 -1.34 47.44
CA ARG A 101 1.13 -1.88 48.78
C ARG A 101 1.58 -0.98 49.93
N ARG A 102 2.70 -0.26 49.79
CA ARG A 102 3.27 0.65 50.79
C ARG A 102 3.81 1.91 50.14
N LEU A 103 3.40 3.06 50.66
CA LEU A 103 3.88 4.36 50.17
C LEU A 103 5.13 4.83 50.91
N CYS A 104 6.01 5.46 50.17
CA CYS A 104 6.99 6.39 50.70
C CYS A 104 6.37 7.78 50.73
N VAL A 105 6.19 8.33 51.93
CA VAL A 105 5.57 9.63 52.17
C VAL A 105 6.66 10.61 52.59
N GLU A 106 6.82 11.70 51.85
CA GLU A 106 7.78 12.75 52.16
C GLU A 106 7.20 13.80 53.13
N ASN A 107 8.04 14.71 53.64
CA ASN A 107 7.57 15.78 54.51
C ASN A 107 6.65 16.75 53.77
N PRO A 108 5.66 17.37 54.45
CA PRO A 108 4.78 18.35 53.83
C PRO A 108 5.56 19.57 53.33
N VAL A 109 5.26 20.00 52.10
CA VAL A 109 5.83 21.17 51.45
C VAL A 109 4.73 22.16 51.06
N PRO A 110 5.01 23.47 51.02
CA PRO A 110 4.04 24.44 50.52
C PRO A 110 3.76 24.21 49.03
N GLY A 111 2.55 24.56 48.57
CA GLY A 111 2.16 24.42 47.15
C GLY A 111 3.02 25.19 46.13
N SER A 112 3.92 26.07 46.58
CA SER A 112 4.95 26.66 45.73
C SER A 112 5.98 25.63 45.22
N ALA A 113 6.15 24.50 45.92
CA ALA A 113 7.05 23.42 45.54
C ALA A 113 6.48 22.46 44.47
N LEU A 114 5.22 22.65 44.07
CA LEU A 114 4.58 21.84 43.03
C LEU A 114 5.20 22.12 41.64
N PRO A 115 5.26 21.10 40.76
CA PRO A 115 5.79 21.22 39.41
C PRO A 115 5.10 22.31 38.58
N GLU A 116 5.87 23.00 37.73
CA GLU A 116 5.36 23.92 36.71
C GLU A 116 4.87 23.11 35.49
N GLY A 117 3.70 22.48 35.60
CA GLY A 117 3.11 21.70 34.52
C GLY A 117 1.76 21.12 34.89
N LYS A 118 1.04 20.59 33.89
CA LYS A 118 -0.18 19.82 34.16
C LYS A 118 0.19 18.48 34.77
N LEU A 119 -0.59 18.06 35.74
CA LEU A 119 -0.47 16.77 36.41
C LEU A 119 -1.70 15.94 36.09
N LEU A 120 -1.56 14.62 36.19
CA LEU A 120 -2.70 13.72 36.06
C LEU A 120 -3.42 13.64 37.39
N HIS A 121 -4.62 14.22 37.47
CA HIS A 121 -5.50 14.10 38.60
C HIS A 121 -6.37 12.85 38.46
N ILE A 122 -6.29 11.93 39.41
CA ILE A 122 -7.14 10.74 39.49
C ILE A 122 -7.90 10.81 40.80
N MET A 123 -9.23 10.78 40.72
CA MET A 123 -10.07 10.68 41.90
C MET A 123 -10.14 9.22 42.37
N SER A 124 -9.60 8.94 43.56
CA SER A 124 -9.70 7.65 44.21
C SER A 124 -10.85 7.63 45.23
N ASP A 125 -11.16 6.43 45.73
CA ASP A 125 -12.02 6.19 46.88
C ASP A 125 -11.64 6.95 48.17
N ARG A 126 -10.40 7.46 48.29
CA ARG A 126 -9.87 8.10 49.50
C ARG A 126 -9.23 9.46 49.23
N GLY A 127 -9.60 10.11 48.14
CA GLY A 127 -9.19 11.48 47.79
C GLY A 127 -8.49 11.60 46.43
N GLY A 128 -8.22 12.84 46.03
CA GLY A 128 -7.61 13.16 44.74
C GLY A 128 -6.08 12.99 44.74
N LEU A 129 -5.57 12.18 43.80
CA LEU A 129 -4.13 11.98 43.60
C LEU A 129 -3.64 12.70 42.35
N TRP A 130 -2.56 13.47 42.50
CA TRP A 130 -1.97 14.27 41.43
C TRP A 130 -0.64 13.68 40.97
N PHE A 131 -0.66 12.85 39.93
CA PHE A 131 0.53 12.14 39.44
C PHE A 131 1.45 13.06 38.63
N GLU A 132 2.73 13.02 38.99
CA GLU A 132 3.82 13.76 38.36
C GLU A 132 4.66 12.88 37.42
N TYR A 133 4.98 11.68 37.89
CA TYR A 133 5.74 10.66 37.15
C TYR A 133 4.97 9.35 37.19
N LEU A 134 4.87 8.70 36.02
CA LEU A 134 4.24 7.41 35.83
C LEU A 134 5.26 6.43 35.24
N PRO A 135 5.16 5.13 35.55
CA PRO A 135 5.99 4.12 34.89
C PRO A 135 5.68 4.07 33.40
N GLU A 136 6.61 3.53 32.62
CA GLU A 136 6.31 3.18 31.23
C GLU A 136 5.11 2.22 31.20
N LEU A 137 4.14 2.51 30.33
CA LEU A 137 3.01 1.62 30.13
C LEU A 137 3.57 0.24 29.75
N PRO A 138 3.13 -0.84 30.41
CA PRO A 138 3.51 -2.17 29.98
C PRO A 138 3.14 -2.30 28.50
N ALA A 139 3.97 -2.99 27.72
CA ALA A 139 3.66 -3.30 26.33
C ALA A 139 2.33 -4.06 26.31
N VAL A 140 1.23 -3.34 26.13
CA VAL A 140 -0.06 -3.94 25.83
C VAL A 140 0.21 -4.70 24.56
N GLY A 141 0.10 -6.02 24.60
CA GLY A 141 0.27 -6.86 23.42
C GLY A 141 -0.73 -6.40 22.38
N GLY A 142 -0.33 -5.45 21.54
CA GLY A 142 -1.14 -4.94 20.47
C GLY A 142 -1.55 -6.15 19.67
N GLY A 143 -2.86 -6.31 19.45
CA GLY A 143 -3.37 -7.41 18.64
C GLY A 143 -2.53 -7.49 17.36
N ARG A 144 -1.91 -8.64 17.11
CA ARG A 144 -1.08 -8.82 15.91
C ARG A 144 -1.93 -8.39 14.71
N PRO A 145 -1.46 -7.45 13.87
CA PRO A 145 -2.24 -6.99 12.73
C PRO A 145 -2.53 -8.20 11.83
N LYS A 146 -3.79 -8.64 11.78
CA LYS A 146 -4.19 -9.90 11.14
C LYS A 146 -4.05 -9.90 9.62
N MET A 147 -3.82 -8.74 9.00
CA MET A 147 -3.73 -8.56 7.54
C MET A 147 -2.31 -8.29 7.04
N LEU A 148 -1.28 -8.51 7.86
CA LEU A 148 0.09 -8.28 7.41
C LEU A 148 0.53 -9.43 6.50
N HIS A 149 0.90 -9.09 5.26
CA HIS A 149 1.43 -10.02 4.28
C HIS A 149 2.87 -9.62 3.93
N TRP A 150 3.71 -10.62 3.69
CA TRP A 150 5.11 -10.45 3.34
C TRP A 150 5.35 -10.91 1.89
N PRO A 151 5.86 -10.03 1.01
CA PRO A 151 6.21 -10.40 -0.35
C PRO A 151 7.52 -11.19 -0.36
N LEU A 152 7.46 -12.44 -0.79
CA LEU A 152 8.61 -13.28 -1.05
C LEU A 152 8.98 -13.24 -2.53
N ARG A 153 10.27 -13.09 -2.81
CA ARG A 153 10.88 -13.20 -4.15
C ARG A 153 11.78 -14.42 -4.19
N PHE A 154 11.57 -15.30 -5.16
CA PHE A 154 12.40 -16.48 -5.41
C PHE A 154 13.36 -16.14 -6.55
N VAL A 155 14.58 -15.76 -6.19
CA VAL A 155 15.63 -15.34 -7.11
C VAL A 155 16.42 -16.57 -7.54
N ILE A 156 16.63 -16.76 -8.83
CA ILE A 156 17.43 -17.89 -9.37
C ILE A 156 18.90 -17.51 -9.58
N GLY A 157 19.19 -16.22 -9.71
CA GLY A 157 20.54 -15.71 -9.79
C GLY A 157 20.59 -14.24 -10.13
N SER A 158 21.82 -13.75 -10.28
CA SER A 158 22.09 -12.35 -10.61
C SER A 158 23.23 -12.21 -11.60
N SER A 159 23.32 -11.05 -12.23
CA SER A 159 24.41 -10.68 -13.14
C SER A 159 24.68 -9.20 -13.10
N ASP A 160 25.95 -8.83 -12.96
CA ASP A 160 26.37 -7.44 -13.03
C ASP A 160 26.57 -7.04 -14.49
N THR A 161 26.03 -5.87 -14.85
CA THR A 161 26.14 -5.26 -16.17
C THR A 161 26.32 -3.75 -16.05
N GLN A 162 26.44 -3.07 -17.18
CA GLN A 162 26.58 -1.62 -17.25
C GLN A 162 25.37 -1.00 -17.95
N ARG A 163 25.01 0.23 -17.60
CA ARG A 163 23.89 0.96 -18.22
C ARG A 163 23.96 1.01 -19.76
N SER A 164 25.17 1.11 -20.32
CA SER A 164 25.39 1.14 -21.78
C SER A 164 24.87 -0.11 -22.51
N LEU A 165 24.84 -1.27 -21.85
CA LEU A 165 24.38 -2.52 -22.44
C LEU A 165 22.86 -2.68 -22.37
N LEU A 166 22.20 -2.10 -21.36
CA LEU A 166 20.73 -2.11 -21.23
C LEU A 166 20.03 -1.49 -22.45
N GLY A 167 20.60 -0.43 -23.01
CA GLY A 167 20.03 0.24 -24.20
C GLY A 167 20.21 -0.52 -25.50
N ARG A 168 20.97 -1.64 -25.50
CA ARG A 168 21.24 -2.47 -26.68
C ARG A 168 20.55 -3.84 -26.62
N ILE A 169 19.94 -4.16 -25.48
CA ILE A 169 19.24 -5.41 -25.25
C ILE A 169 17.86 -5.34 -25.89
N GLY A 170 17.52 -6.35 -26.70
CA GLY A 170 16.23 -6.50 -27.37
C GLY A 170 15.53 -7.82 -27.01
N ILE A 171 14.30 -7.96 -27.52
CA ILE A 171 13.54 -9.22 -27.44
C ILE A 171 14.29 -10.30 -28.24
N GLY A 172 14.40 -11.50 -27.68
CA GLY A 172 15.15 -12.63 -28.24
C GLY A 172 16.62 -12.68 -27.82
N ASP A 173 17.16 -11.64 -27.18
CA ASP A 173 18.49 -11.71 -26.57
C ASP A 173 18.46 -12.59 -25.32
N VAL A 174 19.57 -13.30 -25.06
CA VAL A 174 19.70 -14.13 -23.87
C VAL A 174 20.64 -13.49 -22.85
N LEU A 175 20.10 -13.20 -21.67
CA LEU A 175 20.88 -12.71 -20.54
C LEU A 175 21.38 -13.87 -19.70
N LEU A 176 22.70 -14.09 -19.73
CA LEU A 176 23.34 -15.15 -18.97
C LEU A 176 23.30 -14.86 -17.47
N ILE A 177 22.90 -15.85 -16.67
CA ILE A 177 22.94 -15.83 -15.22
C ILE A 177 24.37 -16.19 -14.78
N ARG A 178 25.22 -15.18 -14.62
CA ARG A 178 26.63 -15.34 -14.20
C ARG A 178 26.78 -15.92 -12.80
N THR A 179 25.86 -15.58 -11.91
CA THR A 179 25.89 -16.00 -10.51
C THR A 179 24.58 -16.66 -10.17
N SER A 180 24.55 -17.99 -10.31
CA SER A 180 23.40 -18.83 -9.92
C SER A 180 23.29 -18.86 -8.40
N ARG A 181 22.14 -18.41 -7.88
CA ARG A 181 21.84 -18.34 -6.45
C ARG A 181 20.35 -18.56 -6.30
N ALA A 182 19.95 -19.79 -5.96
CA ALA A 182 18.57 -20.13 -5.64
C ALA A 182 18.24 -19.64 -4.22
N GLU A 183 17.79 -18.40 -4.11
CA GLU A 183 17.63 -17.67 -2.84
C GLU A 183 16.24 -17.07 -2.72
N VAL A 184 15.71 -17.09 -1.49
CA VAL A 184 14.41 -16.48 -1.16
C VAL A 184 14.67 -15.17 -0.43
N TYR A 185 14.10 -14.08 -0.93
CA TYR A 185 14.20 -12.75 -0.35
C TYR A 185 12.84 -12.25 0.12
N CYS A 186 12.82 -11.59 1.28
CA CYS A 186 11.73 -10.74 1.71
C CYS A 186 12.26 -9.31 1.78
N TYR A 187 11.78 -8.44 0.88
CA TYR A 187 12.39 -7.14 0.62
C TYR A 187 13.89 -7.28 0.30
N ALA A 188 14.77 -6.62 1.09
CA ALA A 188 16.22 -6.70 0.98
C ALA A 188 16.84 -7.84 1.79
N LYS A 189 16.06 -8.52 2.64
CA LYS A 189 16.58 -9.55 3.55
C LYS A 189 16.52 -10.92 2.89
N LYS A 190 17.67 -11.60 2.83
CA LYS A 190 17.77 -13.00 2.46
C LYS A 190 17.15 -13.84 3.57
N LEU A 191 16.17 -14.67 3.22
CA LEU A 191 15.52 -15.59 4.14
C LEU A 191 16.11 -16.99 4.06
N GLY A 192 16.58 -17.43 2.89
CA GLY A 192 16.99 -18.82 2.75
C GLY A 192 17.36 -19.23 1.34
N HIS A 193 17.59 -20.53 1.18
CA HIS A 193 17.83 -21.20 -0.09
C HIS A 193 16.65 -22.09 -0.46
N PHE A 194 16.47 -22.30 -1.77
CA PHE A 194 15.43 -23.19 -2.26
C PHE A 194 15.96 -24.15 -3.33
N ASN A 195 15.37 -25.34 -3.35
CA ASN A 195 15.62 -26.35 -4.38
C ASN A 195 14.38 -26.54 -5.24
N ARG A 196 14.59 -26.72 -6.54
CA ARG A 196 13.52 -26.98 -7.52
C ARG A 196 13.29 -28.48 -7.60
N VAL A 197 12.03 -28.88 -7.55
CA VAL A 197 11.59 -30.29 -7.64
C VAL A 197 10.46 -30.35 -8.67
N GLU A 198 10.21 -31.51 -9.30
CA GLU A 198 9.07 -31.66 -10.22
C GLU A 198 7.77 -31.18 -9.57
N GLY A 199 7.17 -30.12 -10.11
CA GLY A 199 5.92 -29.52 -9.64
C GLY A 199 6.05 -28.39 -8.60
N GLY A 200 7.25 -27.94 -8.22
CA GLY A 200 7.37 -26.80 -7.29
C GLY A 200 8.78 -26.47 -6.78
N ILE A 201 8.80 -25.69 -5.69
CA ILE A 201 10.01 -25.28 -4.98
C ILE A 201 9.93 -25.74 -3.52
N ILE A 202 11.01 -26.30 -2.99
CA ILE A 202 11.16 -26.59 -1.56
C ILE A 202 12.14 -25.57 -0.97
N VAL A 203 11.74 -24.88 0.09
CA VAL A 203 12.62 -23.98 0.85
C VAL A 203 13.35 -24.81 1.91
N GLU A 204 14.67 -24.87 1.83
CA GLU A 204 15.46 -25.82 2.64
C GLU A 204 15.84 -25.27 4.01
N THR A 205 16.03 -23.96 4.15
CA THR A 205 16.37 -23.34 5.44
C THR A 205 15.93 -21.90 5.41
N LEU A 206 15.04 -21.53 6.34
CA LEU A 206 14.77 -20.12 6.66
C LEU A 206 15.75 -19.70 7.76
N ASP A 207 16.86 -19.07 7.39
CA ASP A 207 17.88 -18.61 8.33
C ASP A 207 17.42 -17.30 8.99
N ILE A 208 16.47 -17.41 9.92
CA ILE A 208 15.90 -16.26 10.63
C ILE A 208 16.86 -15.80 11.75
N GLN A 209 17.89 -16.58 12.10
CA GLN A 209 18.73 -16.37 13.29
C GLN A 209 20.07 -15.63 13.08
N HIS A 210 20.48 -15.31 11.85
CA HIS A 210 21.63 -14.43 11.61
C HIS A 210 21.20 -13.22 10.78
N ILE A 211 20.77 -12.17 11.47
CA ILE A 211 20.75 -10.81 10.91
C ILE A 211 22.20 -10.31 10.97
N GLU A 212 23.06 -10.89 10.14
CA GLU A 212 24.36 -10.28 9.89
C GLU A 212 24.14 -9.19 8.85
N GLU A 213 24.27 -7.94 9.30
CA GLU A 213 24.55 -6.82 8.43
C GLU A 213 25.86 -7.16 7.70
N GLU A 214 25.79 -7.43 6.39
CA GLU A 214 26.96 -7.40 5.51
C GLU A 214 27.48 -5.95 5.43
N ASN A 215 28.10 -5.48 6.51
CA ASN A 215 28.97 -4.32 6.50
C ASN A 215 30.34 -4.78 6.02
N ASN A 216 30.52 -4.84 4.70
CA ASN A 216 31.86 -4.70 4.16
C ASN A 216 31.84 -4.12 2.75
N THR A 217 31.91 -2.80 2.67
CA THR A 217 32.46 -2.12 1.50
C THR A 217 33.69 -1.35 1.96
N THR A 218 34.86 -1.89 1.62
CA THR A 218 36.09 -1.13 1.59
C THR A 218 35.95 -0.09 0.49
N GLU A 219 35.55 1.12 0.86
CA GLU A 219 35.54 2.28 -0.04
C GLU A 219 36.97 2.57 -0.49
N THR A 220 37.32 2.09 -1.68
CA THR A 220 38.39 2.71 -2.47
C THR A 220 37.71 3.80 -3.30
N ALA A 221 38.14 5.03 -3.09
CA ALA A 221 37.66 6.19 -3.83
C ALA A 221 38.04 6.07 -5.31
N GLU A 222 37.19 5.41 -6.08
CA GLU A 222 37.27 5.40 -7.54
C GLU A 222 36.49 6.61 -8.08
N THR A 223 37.15 7.34 -8.97
CA THR A 223 36.62 8.45 -9.77
C THR A 223 35.21 8.17 -10.28
N LEU A 224 34.31 9.17 -10.15
CA LEU A 224 32.93 9.13 -10.64
C LEU A 224 32.89 8.58 -12.10
N PRO A 225 32.37 7.37 -12.32
CA PRO A 225 32.15 6.87 -13.67
C PRO A 225 31.13 7.79 -14.36
N GLY A 226 31.31 8.06 -15.66
CA GLY A 226 30.32 8.79 -16.44
C GLY A 226 28.95 8.08 -16.36
N LEU A 227 27.83 8.82 -16.49
CA LEU A 227 26.47 8.28 -16.30
C LEU A 227 26.17 6.97 -17.06
N ASN A 228 26.84 6.70 -18.18
CA ASN A 228 26.67 5.49 -18.99
C ASN A 228 27.42 4.25 -18.48
N GLN A 229 28.34 4.40 -17.52
CA GLN A 229 29.14 3.33 -16.92
C GLN A 229 28.67 2.98 -15.51
N LEU A 230 27.51 3.50 -15.09
CA LEU A 230 26.94 3.16 -13.80
C LEU A 230 26.68 1.64 -13.72
N PRO A 231 27.07 1.00 -12.61
CA PRO A 231 26.84 -0.42 -12.41
C PRO A 231 25.35 -0.70 -12.30
N VAL A 232 24.91 -1.76 -12.97
CA VAL A 232 23.55 -2.26 -12.93
C VAL A 232 23.60 -3.71 -12.50
N LYS A 233 22.93 -4.03 -11.39
CA LYS A 233 22.76 -5.41 -10.96
C LYS A 233 21.44 -5.93 -11.51
N LEU A 234 21.52 -6.97 -12.35
CA LEU A 234 20.37 -7.72 -12.82
C LEU A 234 20.05 -8.85 -11.83
N GLU A 235 18.80 -8.97 -11.43
CA GLU A 235 18.26 -10.06 -10.63
C GLU A 235 17.19 -10.78 -11.46
N PHE A 236 17.29 -12.11 -11.52
CA PHE A 236 16.33 -12.95 -12.24
C PHE A 236 15.41 -13.61 -11.22
N VAL A 237 14.14 -13.21 -11.24
CA VAL A 237 13.13 -13.66 -10.26
C VAL A 237 12.20 -14.65 -10.93
N LEU A 238 12.22 -15.89 -10.46
CA LEU A 238 11.40 -16.98 -10.99
C LEU A 238 9.94 -16.90 -10.52
N TYR A 239 9.72 -16.44 -9.30
CA TYR A 239 8.39 -16.43 -8.71
C TYR A 239 8.27 -15.39 -7.58
N ARG A 240 7.07 -14.84 -7.42
CA ARG A 240 6.69 -13.98 -6.28
C ARG A 240 5.48 -14.55 -5.58
N LYS A 241 5.49 -14.53 -4.24
CA LYS A 241 4.33 -14.92 -3.44
C LYS A 241 4.16 -14.02 -2.23
N ASN A 242 2.96 -13.53 -2.01
CA ASN A 242 2.60 -12.88 -0.75
C ASN A 242 2.17 -13.95 0.25
N VAL A 243 2.83 -13.99 1.41
CA VAL A 243 2.55 -14.99 2.45
C VAL A 243 2.19 -14.32 3.77
N THR A 244 1.42 -15.02 4.59
CA THR A 244 1.16 -14.66 5.99
C THR A 244 2.29 -15.16 6.91
N LEU A 245 2.34 -14.67 8.15
CA LEU A 245 3.32 -15.13 9.14
C LEU A 245 3.19 -16.64 9.40
N ALA A 246 1.96 -17.14 9.50
CA ALA A 246 1.68 -18.56 9.73
C ALA A 246 2.21 -19.42 8.57
N GLU A 247 2.01 -18.98 7.32
CA GLU A 247 2.54 -19.66 6.15
C GLU A 247 4.07 -19.59 6.08
N LEU A 248 4.68 -18.48 6.50
CA LEU A 248 6.14 -18.35 6.54
C LEU A 248 6.75 -19.32 7.56
N GLU A 249 6.13 -19.46 8.73
CA GLU A 249 6.55 -20.41 9.77
C GLU A 249 6.44 -21.87 9.28
N THR A 250 5.39 -22.22 8.52
CA THR A 250 5.23 -23.56 7.94
C THR A 250 6.18 -23.80 6.77
N MET A 251 6.50 -22.78 5.98
CA MET A 251 7.45 -22.89 4.85
C MET A 251 8.87 -23.26 5.32
N GLY A 252 9.27 -22.87 6.52
CA GLY A 252 10.55 -23.24 7.12
C GLY A 252 10.70 -24.74 7.43
N GLN A 253 9.64 -25.54 7.27
CA GLN A 253 9.62 -26.97 7.55
C GLN A 253 9.67 -27.82 6.27
N GLN A 254 10.39 -27.37 5.23
CA GLN A 254 10.52 -28.05 3.93
C GLN A 254 9.20 -28.27 3.19
N GLN A 255 8.26 -27.33 3.31
CA GLN A 255 6.98 -27.42 2.60
C GLN A 255 7.18 -27.21 1.09
N LEU A 256 6.61 -28.10 0.27
CA LEU A 256 6.56 -27.94 -1.19
C LEU A 256 5.63 -26.77 -1.54
N LEU A 257 6.21 -25.73 -2.13
CA LEU A 257 5.47 -24.61 -2.70
C LEU A 257 5.18 -24.92 -4.16
N SER A 258 3.89 -25.04 -4.52
CA SER A 258 3.50 -25.19 -5.91
C SER A 258 3.89 -23.94 -6.70
N LEU A 259 4.69 -24.14 -7.74
CA LEU A 259 4.94 -23.11 -8.74
C LEU A 259 3.71 -22.95 -9.63
N PRO A 260 3.38 -21.74 -10.10
CA PRO A 260 2.41 -21.59 -11.17
C PRO A 260 2.88 -22.38 -12.39
N THR A 261 1.93 -22.94 -13.13
CA THR A 261 2.20 -23.69 -14.36
C THR A 261 3.03 -22.80 -15.28
N ASN A 262 4.16 -23.31 -15.77
CA ASN A 262 5.09 -22.61 -16.65
C ASN A 262 5.81 -21.38 -16.05
N ALA A 263 6.10 -21.35 -14.74
CA ALA A 263 6.92 -20.29 -14.13
C ALA A 263 8.27 -20.07 -14.83
N GLU A 264 8.81 -21.11 -15.47
CA GLU A 264 10.09 -21.08 -16.20
C GLU A 264 10.01 -20.27 -17.51
N LEU A 265 8.80 -20.10 -18.08
CA LEU A 265 8.56 -19.32 -19.29
C LEU A 265 8.38 -17.82 -19.01
N ASN A 266 8.29 -17.43 -17.74
CA ASN A 266 7.97 -16.07 -17.31
C ASN A 266 8.85 -15.63 -16.12
N VAL A 267 10.16 -15.76 -16.30
CA VAL A 267 11.17 -15.26 -15.35
C VAL A 267 11.24 -13.75 -15.47
N GLU A 268 11.00 -13.04 -14.37
CA GLU A 268 11.11 -11.59 -14.31
C GLU A 268 12.59 -11.16 -14.28
N ILE A 269 12.93 -10.18 -15.10
CA ILE A 269 14.26 -9.58 -15.16
C ILE A 269 14.18 -8.22 -14.45
N MET A 270 14.90 -8.07 -13.35
CA MET A 270 14.93 -6.84 -12.57
C MET A 270 16.29 -6.18 -12.62
N ALA A 271 16.35 -4.86 -12.76
CA ALA A 271 17.56 -4.07 -12.60
C ALA A 271 17.45 -3.16 -11.37
N ASN A 272 18.37 -3.30 -10.41
CA ASN A 272 18.42 -2.47 -9.20
C ASN A 272 17.05 -2.32 -8.48
N GLY A 273 16.20 -3.34 -8.52
CA GLY A 273 14.86 -3.33 -7.91
C GLY A 273 13.70 -2.95 -8.83
N VAL A 274 13.96 -2.52 -10.07
CA VAL A 274 12.94 -2.16 -11.07
C VAL A 274 12.76 -3.30 -12.07
N LEU A 275 11.51 -3.64 -12.41
CA LEU A 275 11.21 -4.64 -13.44
C LEU A 275 11.56 -4.07 -14.83
N LEU A 276 12.43 -4.77 -15.56
CA LEU A 276 12.82 -4.43 -16.93
C LEU A 276 12.13 -5.31 -17.98
N GLY A 277 11.57 -6.45 -17.60
CA GLY A 277 10.99 -7.37 -18.57
C GLY A 277 10.76 -8.76 -18.01
N ASN A 278 10.35 -9.66 -18.90
CA ASN A 278 10.21 -11.08 -18.61
C ASN A 278 10.80 -11.93 -19.74
N GLY A 279 11.02 -13.21 -19.45
CA GLY A 279 11.61 -14.13 -20.40
C GLY A 279 11.55 -15.59 -19.97
N GLU A 280 12.02 -16.46 -20.86
CA GLU A 280 12.11 -17.89 -20.61
C GLU A 280 13.49 -18.28 -20.10
N LEU A 281 13.53 -19.17 -19.11
CA LEU A 281 14.75 -19.76 -18.63
C LEU A 281 15.30 -20.76 -19.65
N VAL A 282 16.45 -20.44 -20.24
CA VAL A 282 17.14 -21.27 -21.22
C VAL A 282 18.51 -21.70 -20.69
N GLN A 283 19.02 -22.82 -21.19
CA GLN A 283 20.37 -23.28 -20.86
C GLN A 283 21.24 -23.27 -22.12
N MET A 284 22.35 -22.54 -22.08
CA MET A 284 23.34 -22.48 -23.15
C MET A 284 24.72 -22.86 -22.63
N ASN A 285 25.31 -23.92 -23.20
CA ASN A 285 26.68 -24.36 -22.88
C ASN A 285 26.93 -24.48 -21.36
N ASP A 286 26.06 -25.22 -20.66
CA ASP A 286 26.07 -25.41 -19.20
C ASP A 286 25.82 -24.15 -18.35
N THR A 287 25.53 -23.01 -18.97
CA THR A 287 25.19 -21.76 -18.27
C THR A 287 23.69 -21.48 -18.39
N LEU A 288 23.04 -21.19 -17.28
CA LEU A 288 21.64 -20.72 -17.29
C LEU A 288 21.58 -19.29 -17.82
N GLY A 289 20.56 -18.99 -18.61
CA GLY A 289 20.27 -17.67 -19.12
C GLY A 289 18.76 -17.45 -19.18
N VAL A 290 18.35 -16.21 -19.35
CA VAL A 290 16.95 -15.85 -19.60
C VAL A 290 16.85 -15.25 -20.99
N GLU A 291 16.13 -15.91 -21.88
CA GLU A 291 15.75 -15.40 -23.20
C GLU A 291 14.62 -14.40 -23.04
N ILE A 292 14.83 -13.17 -23.51
CA ILE A 292 13.88 -12.07 -23.28
C ILE A 292 12.68 -12.21 -24.20
N HIS A 293 11.47 -12.27 -23.63
CA HIS A 293 10.22 -12.25 -24.39
C HIS A 293 9.58 -10.86 -24.38
N GLU A 294 9.66 -10.16 -23.24
CA GLU A 294 9.15 -8.81 -23.08
C GLU A 294 10.22 -7.94 -22.47
N TRP A 295 10.47 -6.76 -23.06
CA TRP A 295 11.43 -5.78 -22.55
C TRP A 295 10.75 -4.43 -22.39
N LEU A 296 10.54 -4.05 -21.13
CA LEU A 296 9.99 -2.77 -20.69
C LEU A 296 11.10 -1.71 -20.76
N SER A 297 11.39 -1.25 -21.98
CA SER A 297 12.29 -0.12 -22.22
C SER A 297 11.59 1.21 -21.92
N GLU A 298 12.31 2.18 -21.34
CA GLU A 298 11.84 3.57 -21.20
C GLU A 298 11.54 4.25 -22.56
N SER A 299 11.97 3.66 -23.68
CA SER A 299 11.46 4.01 -25.01
C SER A 299 10.14 3.30 -25.27
N GLY A 300 9.06 3.82 -24.70
CA GLY A 300 7.69 3.43 -25.06
C GLY A 300 7.45 3.68 -26.54
N ASN A 301 7.33 2.61 -27.33
CA ASN A 301 7.02 2.75 -28.77
C ASN A 301 6.19 1.60 -29.39
N GLY A 302 5.77 0.59 -28.62
CA GLY A 302 4.87 -0.46 -29.14
C GLY A 302 3.46 -0.33 -28.58
N ASN A 303 3.32 -0.50 -27.27
CA ASN A 303 2.01 -0.71 -26.66
C ASN A 303 1.27 0.61 -26.37
N ASP A 304 1.99 1.69 -26.05
CA ASP A 304 1.39 3.00 -25.78
C ASP A 304 0.77 3.62 -27.04
N ILE A 305 1.44 3.49 -28.19
CA ILE A 305 0.93 4.01 -29.46
C ILE A 305 -0.31 3.24 -29.89
N SER A 306 -0.32 1.91 -29.75
CA SER A 306 -1.49 1.07 -30.03
C SER A 306 -2.68 1.43 -29.14
N LEU A 307 -2.44 1.67 -27.84
CA LEU A 307 -3.48 2.09 -26.90
C LEU A 307 -4.00 3.50 -27.23
N ILE A 308 -3.12 4.43 -27.60
CA ILE A 308 -3.51 5.77 -28.07
C ILE A 308 -4.32 5.68 -29.36
N ALA A 309 -3.91 4.85 -30.32
CA ALA A 309 -4.61 4.65 -31.59
C ALA A 309 -5.99 4.02 -31.37
N LEU A 310 -6.10 3.01 -30.50
CA LEU A 310 -7.37 2.39 -30.12
C LEU A 310 -8.33 3.41 -29.49
N LEU A 311 -7.84 4.22 -28.55
CA LEU A 311 -8.64 5.27 -27.90
C LEU A 311 -9.06 6.36 -28.90
N ALA A 312 -8.17 6.76 -29.81
CA ALA A 312 -8.48 7.71 -30.87
C ALA A 312 -9.56 7.17 -31.80
N PHE A 313 -9.46 5.90 -32.21
CA PHE A 313 -10.46 5.24 -33.04
C PHE A 313 -11.82 5.10 -32.33
N SER A 314 -11.83 4.70 -31.05
CA SER A 314 -13.03 4.60 -30.21
C SER A 314 -13.77 5.95 -30.11
N THR A 315 -13.02 7.05 -30.02
CA THR A 315 -13.59 8.41 -29.96
C THR A 315 -14.24 8.82 -31.30
N LEU A 316 -13.72 8.35 -32.43
CA LEU A 316 -14.25 8.64 -33.77
C LEU A 316 -15.41 7.71 -34.17
N LEU A 317 -15.53 6.54 -33.53
CA LEU A 317 -16.56 5.54 -33.81
C LEU A 317 -18.00 6.07 -33.95
N PRO A 318 -18.53 6.92 -33.04
CA PRO A 318 -19.90 7.42 -33.18
C PRO A 318 -20.11 8.28 -34.44
N PHE A 319 -19.07 9.01 -34.88
CA PHE A 319 -19.14 9.78 -36.12
C PHE A 319 -19.13 8.86 -37.34
N ILE A 320 -18.31 7.81 -37.32
CA ILE A 320 -18.28 6.79 -38.37
C ILE A 320 -19.64 6.10 -38.48
N ILE A 321 -20.28 5.75 -37.36
CA ILE A 321 -21.63 5.19 -37.36
C ILE A 321 -22.62 6.18 -37.98
N ALA A 322 -22.53 7.45 -37.59
CA ALA A 322 -23.44 8.48 -38.06
C ALA A 322 -23.29 8.82 -39.54
N SER A 323 -22.10 8.78 -40.14
CA SER A 323 -21.88 9.17 -41.55
C SER A 323 -21.61 8.00 -42.49
N GLY A 324 -21.03 6.91 -41.97
CA GLY A 324 -20.53 5.77 -42.76
C GLY A 324 -21.52 4.61 -42.90
N THR A 325 -22.62 4.61 -42.14
CA THR A 325 -23.61 3.52 -42.18
C THR A 325 -24.94 3.95 -42.79
N CYS A 326 -25.85 3.00 -42.95
CA CYS A 326 -27.22 3.25 -43.39
C CYS A 326 -28.10 3.97 -42.34
N PHE A 327 -27.56 4.31 -41.17
CA PHE A 327 -28.26 5.02 -40.09
C PHE A 327 -28.95 6.31 -40.58
N VAL A 328 -28.25 7.13 -41.37
CA VAL A 328 -28.77 8.41 -41.89
C VAL A 328 -30.07 8.21 -42.68
N LYS A 329 -30.11 7.15 -43.50
CA LYS A 329 -31.28 6.87 -44.35
C LYS A 329 -32.49 6.51 -43.50
N PHE A 330 -32.32 5.67 -42.47
CA PHE A 330 -33.41 5.33 -41.55
C PHE A 330 -33.87 6.55 -40.74
N SER A 331 -32.95 7.32 -40.17
CA SER A 331 -33.27 8.51 -39.37
C SER A 331 -34.05 9.56 -40.18
N ILE A 332 -33.58 9.90 -41.39
CA ILE A 332 -34.25 10.89 -42.25
C ILE A 332 -35.64 10.40 -42.66
N VAL A 333 -35.79 9.15 -43.09
CA VAL A 333 -37.09 8.62 -43.52
C VAL A 333 -38.08 8.61 -42.36
N PHE A 334 -37.68 8.19 -41.17
CA PHE A 334 -38.57 8.21 -40.00
C PHE A 334 -39.01 9.62 -39.59
N VAL A 335 -38.09 10.60 -39.65
CA VAL A 335 -38.44 12.01 -39.39
C VAL A 335 -39.39 12.54 -40.46
N MET A 336 -39.15 12.24 -41.74
CA MET A 336 -40.04 12.63 -42.84
C MET A 336 -41.44 12.01 -42.70
N VAL A 337 -41.53 10.73 -42.35
CA VAL A 337 -42.82 10.05 -42.12
C VAL A 337 -43.57 10.70 -40.96
N ARG A 338 -42.90 10.98 -39.84
CA ARG A 338 -43.54 11.67 -38.70
C ARG A 338 -44.06 13.06 -39.10
N ASN A 339 -43.25 13.83 -39.82
CA ASN A 339 -43.63 15.15 -40.28
C ASN A 339 -44.80 15.10 -41.28
N ALA A 340 -44.83 14.09 -42.16
CA ALA A 340 -45.92 13.86 -43.10
C ALA A 340 -47.25 13.49 -42.41
N LEU A 341 -47.18 12.82 -41.25
CA LEU A 341 -48.36 12.53 -40.41
C LEU A 341 -48.85 13.75 -39.61
N GLY A 342 -48.15 14.89 -39.68
CA GLY A 342 -48.49 16.10 -38.93
C GLY A 342 -48.22 16.01 -37.42
N LEU A 343 -47.47 14.99 -36.97
CA LEU A 343 -47.18 14.76 -35.56
C LEU A 343 -45.93 15.53 -35.13
N GLN A 344 -46.04 16.37 -34.09
CA GLN A 344 -44.92 17.22 -33.65
C GLN A 344 -44.07 16.63 -32.49
N GLN A 345 -44.64 15.75 -31.66
CA GLN A 345 -43.94 15.24 -30.45
C GLN A 345 -43.96 13.73 -30.27
N ILE A 346 -44.97 13.03 -30.79
CA ILE A 346 -45.11 11.58 -30.63
C ILE A 346 -44.90 10.93 -32.01
N PRO A 347 -43.92 10.03 -32.21
CA PRO A 347 -42.87 9.58 -31.27
C PRO A 347 -41.72 10.60 -31.12
N SER A 348 -41.04 10.55 -29.96
CA SER A 348 -39.90 11.44 -29.68
C SER A 348 -38.73 11.20 -30.64
N ASN A 349 -37.93 12.24 -30.94
CA ASN A 349 -36.71 12.11 -31.76
C ASN A 349 -35.75 11.05 -31.19
N MET A 350 -35.66 10.97 -29.86
CA MET A 350 -34.80 10.00 -29.18
C MET A 350 -35.25 8.57 -29.47
N THR A 351 -36.56 8.30 -29.47
CA THR A 351 -37.11 6.99 -29.81
C THR A 351 -36.89 6.63 -31.28
N LEU A 352 -37.14 7.56 -32.20
CA LEU A 352 -36.93 7.33 -33.63
C LEU A 352 -35.46 7.04 -33.96
N ASN A 353 -34.54 7.79 -33.35
CA ASN A 353 -33.11 7.55 -33.51
C ASN A 353 -32.68 6.21 -32.90
N GLY A 354 -33.25 5.81 -31.77
CA GLY A 354 -32.99 4.49 -31.17
C GLY A 354 -33.40 3.33 -32.09
N VAL A 355 -34.60 3.40 -32.67
CA VAL A 355 -35.08 2.38 -33.62
C VAL A 355 -34.26 2.40 -34.92
N ALA A 356 -33.91 3.58 -35.43
CA ALA A 356 -33.04 3.70 -36.61
C ALA A 356 -31.65 3.08 -36.37
N LEU A 357 -31.08 3.29 -35.18
CA LEU A 357 -29.78 2.72 -34.82
C LEU A 357 -29.84 1.19 -34.75
N LEU A 358 -30.85 0.63 -34.08
CA LEU A 358 -31.02 -0.83 -34.00
C LEU A 358 -31.17 -1.48 -35.38
N LEU A 359 -31.97 -0.90 -36.27
CA LEU A 359 -32.13 -1.39 -37.64
C LEU A 359 -30.83 -1.28 -38.44
N SER A 360 -30.09 -0.18 -38.28
CA SER A 360 -28.80 -0.01 -38.94
C SER A 360 -27.76 -1.02 -38.46
N MET A 361 -27.72 -1.29 -37.15
CA MET A 361 -26.81 -2.28 -36.56
C MET A 361 -27.15 -3.69 -37.05
N PHE A 362 -28.44 -4.03 -37.15
CA PHE A 362 -28.89 -5.31 -37.70
C PHE A 362 -28.45 -5.52 -39.15
N VAL A 363 -28.52 -4.47 -39.98
CA VAL A 363 -28.07 -4.53 -41.38
C VAL A 363 -26.55 -4.56 -41.50
N MET A 364 -25.83 -3.89 -40.60
CA MET A 364 -24.35 -3.83 -40.58
C MET A 364 -23.68 -5.04 -39.93
N TRP A 365 -24.42 -5.88 -39.19
CA TRP A 365 -23.89 -7.03 -38.47
C TRP A 365 -22.93 -7.94 -39.27
N PRO A 366 -23.24 -8.41 -40.49
CA PRO A 366 -22.34 -9.32 -41.20
C PRO A 366 -21.00 -8.66 -41.55
N ILE A 367 -20.99 -7.38 -41.93
CA ILE A 367 -19.77 -6.63 -42.24
C ILE A 367 -18.89 -6.47 -40.99
N MET A 368 -19.50 -6.20 -39.84
CA MET A 368 -18.79 -6.08 -38.57
C MET A 368 -18.25 -7.43 -38.08
N HIS A 369 -18.99 -8.52 -38.31
CA HIS A 369 -18.58 -9.86 -37.90
C HIS A 369 -17.38 -10.36 -38.70
N ASP A 370 -17.39 -10.16 -40.03
CA ASP A 370 -16.27 -10.54 -40.89
C ASP A 370 -14.99 -9.79 -40.51
N ALA A 371 -15.10 -8.49 -40.20
CA ALA A 371 -13.98 -7.70 -39.70
C ALA A 371 -13.49 -8.19 -38.32
N TYR A 372 -14.41 -8.52 -37.41
CA TYR A 372 -14.06 -9.01 -36.07
C TYR A 372 -13.28 -10.33 -36.12
N VAL A 373 -13.71 -11.29 -36.93
CA VAL A 373 -13.03 -12.58 -37.08
C VAL A 373 -11.63 -12.41 -37.72
N TYR A 374 -11.50 -11.51 -38.71
CA TYR A 374 -10.20 -11.22 -39.32
C TYR A 374 -9.18 -10.65 -38.31
N PHE A 375 -9.62 -9.79 -37.39
CA PHE A 375 -8.75 -9.25 -36.34
C PHE A 375 -8.44 -10.23 -35.19
N GLU A 376 -9.18 -11.34 -35.06
CA GLU A 376 -9.00 -12.34 -34.00
C GLU A 376 -8.11 -13.52 -34.43
N ASP A 377 -8.01 -13.80 -35.74
CA ASP A 377 -7.33 -15.01 -36.28
C ASP A 377 -5.84 -14.78 -36.63
N GLU A 378 -5.42 -13.56 -36.94
CA GLU A 378 -4.00 -13.23 -37.14
C GLU A 378 -3.42 -12.56 -35.89
N ASP A 379 -2.44 -13.19 -35.24
CA ASP A 379 -1.57 -12.55 -34.24
C ASP A 379 -0.86 -11.36 -34.90
N VAL A 380 -1.50 -10.19 -34.88
CA VAL A 380 -0.97 -8.96 -35.47
C VAL A 380 0.28 -8.55 -34.70
N THR A 381 1.42 -9.03 -35.17
CA THR A 381 2.73 -8.60 -34.71
C THR A 381 2.99 -7.22 -35.30
N PHE A 382 2.72 -6.17 -34.53
CA PHE A 382 2.87 -4.75 -34.87
C PHE A 382 4.34 -4.29 -35.02
N ASN A 383 5.22 -5.19 -35.43
CA ASN A 383 6.67 -4.95 -35.47
C ASN A 383 7.12 -4.26 -36.76
N ASP A 384 6.26 -4.22 -37.80
CA ASP A 384 6.54 -3.55 -39.08
C ASP A 384 5.38 -2.61 -39.51
N ILE A 385 5.70 -1.34 -39.79
CA ILE A 385 4.71 -0.33 -40.22
C ILE A 385 4.09 -0.67 -41.59
N SER A 386 4.85 -1.31 -42.47
CA SER A 386 4.36 -1.71 -43.80
C SER A 386 3.38 -2.88 -43.74
N SER A 387 3.60 -3.87 -42.86
CA SER A 387 2.65 -4.96 -42.68
C SER A 387 1.37 -4.46 -42.01
N LEU A 388 1.47 -3.54 -41.04
CA LEU A 388 0.31 -2.94 -40.39
C LEU A 388 -0.61 -2.21 -41.38
N SER A 389 -0.05 -1.41 -42.30
CA SER A 389 -0.87 -0.71 -43.30
C SER A 389 -1.64 -1.68 -44.21
N LYS A 390 -1.01 -2.80 -44.56
CA LYS A 390 -1.62 -3.82 -45.44
C LYS A 390 -2.74 -4.59 -44.73
N HIS A 391 -2.56 -4.97 -43.46
CA HIS A 391 -3.60 -5.66 -42.69
C HIS A 391 -4.80 -4.75 -42.41
N VAL A 392 -4.57 -3.46 -42.17
CA VAL A 392 -5.67 -2.48 -42.00
C VAL A 392 -6.44 -2.30 -43.30
N ASP A 393 -5.75 -2.24 -44.45
CA ASP A 393 -6.41 -2.13 -45.75
C ASP A 393 -7.25 -3.38 -46.08
N GLU A 394 -6.69 -4.58 -45.88
CA GLU A 394 -7.37 -5.86 -46.15
C GLU A 394 -8.54 -6.11 -45.18
N GLY A 395 -8.38 -5.76 -43.89
CA GLY A 395 -9.46 -5.88 -42.89
C GLY A 395 -10.65 -4.93 -43.12
N LEU A 396 -10.46 -3.85 -43.89
CA LEU A 396 -11.51 -2.88 -44.22
C LEU A 396 -12.17 -3.11 -45.59
N ASP A 397 -11.73 -4.10 -46.36
CA ASP A 397 -12.24 -4.34 -47.72
C ASP A 397 -13.75 -4.65 -47.74
N GLY A 398 -14.25 -5.43 -46.77
CA GLY A 398 -15.69 -5.71 -46.66
C GLY A 398 -16.55 -4.45 -46.45
N TYR A 399 -16.04 -3.48 -45.68
CA TYR A 399 -16.68 -2.18 -45.48
C TYR A 399 -16.54 -1.28 -46.72
N ARG A 400 -15.39 -1.32 -47.40
CA ARG A 400 -15.15 -0.59 -48.65
C ARG A 400 -16.10 -1.04 -49.77
N ASP A 401 -16.30 -2.35 -49.92
CA ASP A 401 -17.20 -2.93 -50.90
C ASP A 401 -18.66 -2.54 -50.63
N TYR A 402 -19.06 -2.52 -49.35
CA TYR A 402 -20.34 -1.97 -48.95
C TYR A 402 -20.50 -0.52 -49.43
N LEU A 403 -19.53 0.36 -49.17
CA LEU A 403 -19.60 1.76 -49.61
C LEU A 403 -19.66 1.89 -51.14
N ILE A 404 -18.88 1.12 -51.89
CA ILE A 404 -18.89 1.15 -53.36
C ILE A 404 -20.24 0.72 -53.92
N LYS A 405 -20.88 -0.27 -53.31
CA LYS A 405 -22.18 -0.79 -53.75
C LYS A 405 -23.32 0.21 -53.55
N TYR A 406 -23.28 1.01 -52.48
CA TYR A 406 -24.37 1.93 -52.11
C TYR A 406 -24.09 3.41 -52.39
N SER A 407 -22.90 3.75 -52.89
CA SER A 407 -22.55 5.11 -53.30
C SER A 407 -22.87 5.38 -54.77
N ASP A 408 -23.13 6.65 -55.10
CA ASP A 408 -23.31 7.09 -56.48
C ASP A 408 -21.97 7.09 -57.23
N ARG A 409 -21.92 6.37 -58.37
CA ARG A 409 -20.70 6.19 -59.17
C ARG A 409 -20.21 7.50 -59.76
N GLU A 410 -21.11 8.38 -60.22
CA GLU A 410 -20.73 9.65 -60.83
C GLU A 410 -20.11 10.59 -59.79
N LEU A 411 -20.68 10.62 -58.58
CA LEU A 411 -20.17 11.45 -57.49
C LEU A 411 -18.81 10.97 -56.97
N VAL A 412 -18.63 9.65 -56.84
CA VAL A 412 -17.34 9.06 -56.46
C VAL A 412 -16.27 9.36 -57.53
N GLN A 413 -16.63 9.23 -58.81
CA GLN A 413 -15.70 9.54 -59.91
C GLN A 413 -15.35 11.04 -59.96
N PHE A 414 -16.32 11.92 -59.71
CA PHE A 414 -16.09 13.36 -59.60
C PHE A 414 -15.06 13.70 -58.51
N LEU A 415 -15.17 13.10 -57.32
CA LEU A 415 -14.21 13.31 -56.23
C LEU A 415 -12.81 12.78 -56.55
N LYS A 416 -12.71 11.63 -57.24
CA LYS A 416 -11.42 11.06 -57.66
C LYS A 416 -10.70 11.88 -58.74
N THR A 417 -11.42 12.61 -59.58
CA THR A 417 -10.81 13.38 -60.68
C THR A 417 -10.20 14.70 -60.21
N ARG A 418 -10.45 15.09 -58.95
CA ARG A 418 -10.12 16.41 -58.40
C ARG A 418 -9.02 16.41 -57.33
N ASN A 419 -8.61 15.23 -56.86
CA ASN A 419 -7.37 14.97 -56.14
C ASN A 419 -6.35 14.39 -57.12
#